data_AF-A0A965JRS8-F1
#
_entry.id   AF-A0A965JRS8-F1
#
_cell.length_a   1.000
_cell.length_b   1.000
_cell.length_c   1.000
_cell.angle_alpha   90.00
_cell.angle_beta   90.00
_cell.angle_gamma   90.00
#
_symmetry.space_group_name_H-M   'P 1'
#
loop_
_entity.id
_entity.type
_entity.pdbx_description
1 polymer ?
#
loop_
_entity_poly.entity_id
_entity_poly.type
_entity_poly.pdbx_seq_one_letter_code
_entity_poly.pdbx_strand_id
1 'polypeptide(L)'
;MSNKRILKKSLNELVFDVVDECYYIQALDASKEKATEKLIDEAATFQDSILSRMKKARGKAEFRAIVLDLEKQADHFVTSLNALNA
;
A
#
# COMPACT_ATOMS: atom_id res chain seq x y z
N MET A 1 -16.90 -10.24 11.16
CA MET A 1 -16.77 -10.30 9.69
C MET A 1 -16.69 -8.92 9.03
N SER A 2 -17.41 -7.89 9.51
CA SER A 2 -17.29 -6.52 8.97
C SER A 2 -15.89 -5.92 9.03
N ASN A 3 -15.13 -6.15 10.11
CA ASN A 3 -13.80 -5.53 10.25
C ASN A 3 -12.77 -6.06 9.22
N LYS A 4 -12.76 -7.37 8.91
CA LYS A 4 -11.86 -7.93 7.88
C LYS A 4 -12.18 -7.41 6.48
N ARG A 5 -13.48 -7.27 6.15
CA ARG A 5 -13.93 -6.75 4.85
C ARG A 5 -13.56 -5.28 4.69
N ILE A 6 -13.76 -4.48 5.73
CA ILE A 6 -13.38 -3.06 5.74
C ILE A 6 -11.87 -2.93 5.57
N LEU A 7 -11.07 -3.65 6.38
CA LEU A 7 -9.62 -3.61 6.29
C LEU A 7 -9.08 -4.00 4.90
N LYS A 8 -9.66 -5.04 4.29
CA LYS A 8 -9.29 -5.45 2.92
C LYS A 8 -9.64 -4.36 1.90
N LYS A 9 -10.79 -3.70 2.07
CA LYS A 9 -11.20 -2.60 1.19
C LYS A 9 -10.22 -1.43 1.32
N SER A 10 -9.89 -1.01 2.54
CA SER A 10 -8.91 0.07 2.79
C SER A 10 -7.52 -0.26 2.27
N LEU A 11 -7.06 -1.51 2.41
CA LEU A 11 -5.79 -1.95 1.81
C LEU A 11 -5.80 -1.80 0.29
N ASN A 12 -6.89 -2.25 -0.36
CA ASN A 12 -6.99 -2.17 -1.81
C ASN A 12 -7.08 -0.71 -2.30
N GLU A 13 -7.84 0.15 -1.60
CA GLU A 13 -7.92 1.58 -1.89
C GLU A 13 -6.54 2.23 -1.80
N LEU A 14 -5.80 1.99 -0.71
CA LEU A 14 -4.42 2.50 -0.57
C LEU A 14 -3.50 2.07 -1.71
N VAL A 15 -3.54 0.78 -2.09
CA VAL A 15 -2.68 0.26 -3.17
C VAL A 15 -3.06 0.89 -4.51
N PHE A 16 -4.35 1.03 -4.80
CA PHE A 16 -4.80 1.69 -6.03
C PHE A 16 -4.39 3.15 -6.07
N ASP A 17 -4.56 3.89 -4.98
CA ASP A 17 -4.16 5.30 -4.91
C ASP A 17 -2.65 5.47 -5.16
N VAL A 18 -1.82 4.59 -4.58
CA VAL A 18 -0.35 4.62 -4.78
C VAL A 18 0.03 4.30 -6.23
N VAL A 19 -0.61 3.29 -6.82
CA VAL A 19 -0.34 2.87 -8.21
C VAL A 19 -0.78 3.94 -9.21
N ASP A 20 -1.96 4.53 -9.00
CA ASP A 20 -2.49 5.59 -9.86
C ASP A 20 -1.60 6.84 -9.82
N GLU A 21 -1.14 7.26 -8.63
CA GLU A 21 -0.20 8.37 -8.49
C GLU A 21 1.15 8.06 -9.15
N CYS A 22 1.65 6.83 -9.04
CA CYS A 22 2.86 6.41 -9.73
C CYS A 22 2.73 6.53 -11.26
N TYR A 23 1.60 6.06 -11.83
CA TYR A 23 1.34 6.22 -13.26
C TYR A 23 1.18 7.69 -13.68
N TYR A 24 0.57 8.50 -12.83
CA TYR A 24 0.47 9.95 -13.07
C TYR A 24 1.85 10.60 -13.13
N ILE A 25 2.75 10.27 -12.20
CA ILE A 25 4.14 10.75 -12.20
C ILE A 25 4.88 10.32 -13.48
N GLN A 26 4.73 9.06 -13.90
CA GLN A 26 5.33 8.55 -15.15
C GLN A 26 4.83 9.31 -16.39
N ALA A 27 3.54 9.67 -16.41
CA ALA A 27 2.95 10.42 -17.51
C ALA A 27 3.50 11.86 -17.58
N LEU A 28 3.86 12.46 -16.43
CA LEU A 28 4.47 13.79 -16.36
C LEU A 28 5.99 13.76 -16.62
N ASP A 29 6.67 12.73 -16.13
CA ASP A 29 8.12 12.61 -16.16
C ASP A 29 8.55 11.13 -16.33
N ALA A 30 8.84 10.76 -17.58
CA ALA A 30 9.32 9.43 -17.93
C ALA A 30 10.67 9.07 -17.27
N SER A 31 11.46 10.04 -16.79
CA SER A 31 12.72 9.73 -16.10
C SER A 31 12.49 9.05 -14.73
N LYS A 32 11.29 9.22 -14.16
CA LYS A 32 10.88 8.64 -12.87
C LYS A 32 10.25 7.25 -13.01
N GLU A 33 10.20 6.68 -14.21
CA GLU A 33 9.63 5.35 -14.51
C GLU A 33 10.20 4.25 -13.60
N LYS A 34 11.52 4.11 -13.53
CA LYS A 34 12.15 3.08 -12.67
C LYS A 34 11.84 3.24 -11.18
N ALA A 35 11.70 4.48 -10.71
CA ALA A 35 11.46 4.75 -9.31
C ALA A 35 10.00 4.47 -8.92
N THR A 36 9.07 4.81 -9.82
CA THR A 36 7.64 4.56 -9.68
C THR A 36 7.29 3.07 -9.88
N GLU A 37 7.91 2.37 -10.83
CA GLU A 37 7.78 0.91 -10.98
C GLU A 37 8.18 0.16 -9.71
N LYS A 38 9.31 0.56 -9.10
CA LYS A 38 9.73 -0.02 -7.83
C LYS A 38 8.70 0.19 -6.72
N LEU A 39 8.06 1.37 -6.70
CA LEU A 39 7.02 1.68 -5.70
C LEU A 39 5.76 0.84 -5.92
N ILE A 40 5.38 0.61 -7.18
CA ILE A 40 4.27 -0.26 -7.57
C ILE A 40 4.53 -1.72 -7.14
N ASP A 41 5.74 -2.24 -7.39
CA ASP A 41 6.14 -3.58 -6.97
C ASP A 41 6.13 -3.73 -5.44
N GLU A 42 6.56 -2.69 -4.73
CA GLU A 42 6.53 -2.65 -3.27
C GLU A 42 5.08 -2.65 -2.74
N ALA A 43 4.19 -1.87 -3.35
CA ALA A 43 2.77 -1.83 -3.02
C ALA A 43 2.08 -3.19 -3.24
N ALA A 44 2.37 -3.85 -4.37
CA ALA A 44 1.86 -5.19 -4.66
C ALA A 44 2.36 -6.23 -3.63
N THR A 45 3.67 -6.23 -3.35
CA THR A 45 4.28 -7.13 -2.36
C THR A 45 3.70 -6.90 -0.97
N PHE A 46 3.47 -5.65 -0.60
CA PHE A 46 2.83 -5.28 0.65
C PHE A 46 1.39 -5.79 0.74
N GLN A 47 0.60 -5.60 -0.33
CA GLN A 47 -0.78 -6.09 -0.41
C GLN A 47 -0.84 -7.60 -0.17
N ASP A 48 -0.01 -8.38 -0.85
CA ASP A 48 0.05 -9.83 -0.72
C ASP A 48 0.43 -10.26 0.71
N SER A 49 1.42 -9.58 1.31
CA SER A 49 1.85 -9.83 2.69
C SER A 49 0.70 -9.62 3.68
N ILE A 50 -0.02 -8.49 3.57
CA ILE A 50 -1.16 -8.19 4.46
C ILE A 50 -2.31 -9.16 4.25
N LEU A 51 -2.67 -9.47 3.00
CA LEU A 51 -3.73 -10.44 2.69
C LEU A 51 -3.43 -11.83 3.27
N SER A 52 -2.17 -12.28 3.15
CA SER A 52 -1.69 -13.54 3.72
C SER A 52 -1.80 -13.55 5.25
N ARG A 53 -1.39 -12.47 5.91
CA ARG A 53 -1.49 -12.30 7.38
C ARG A 53 -2.95 -12.25 7.84
N MET A 54 -3.82 -11.53 7.13
CA MET A 54 -5.26 -11.45 7.43
C MET A 54 -5.96 -12.82 7.34
N LYS A 55 -5.52 -13.67 6.41
CA LYS A 55 -6.03 -15.05 6.26
C LYS A 55 -5.61 -15.93 7.43
N LYS A 56 -4.39 -15.76 7.95
CA LYS A 56 -3.84 -16.52 9.08
C LYS A 56 -4.29 -16.00 10.45
N ALA A 57 -4.65 -14.72 10.56
CA ALA A 57 -5.00 -14.10 11.84
C ALA A 57 -6.26 -14.70 12.48
N ARG A 58 -6.09 -15.18 13.72
CA ARG A 58 -7.07 -15.79 14.61
C ARG A 58 -7.16 -15.04 15.95
N GLY A 59 -7.03 -13.72 15.97
CA GLY A 59 -7.25 -12.96 17.20
C GLY A 59 -7.28 -11.44 17.01
N LYS A 60 -7.91 -10.74 17.96
CA LYS A 60 -8.01 -9.26 17.94
C LYS A 60 -6.64 -8.58 17.98
N ALA A 61 -5.67 -9.18 18.69
CA ALA A 61 -4.31 -8.65 18.79
C ALA A 61 -3.59 -8.69 17.42
N GLU A 62 -3.68 -9.81 16.70
CA GLU A 62 -3.07 -9.94 15.37
C GLU A 62 -3.73 -9.00 14.36
N PHE A 63 -5.06 -8.83 14.41
CA PHE A 63 -5.74 -7.83 13.58
C PHE A 63 -5.27 -6.41 13.87
N ARG A 64 -5.05 -6.05 15.14
CA ARG A 64 -4.50 -4.73 15.51
C ARG A 64 -3.09 -4.53 14.98
N ALA A 65 -2.24 -5.55 15.06
CA ALA A 65 -0.89 -5.49 14.51
C ALA A 65 -0.90 -5.28 12.98
N ILE A 66 -1.81 -5.95 12.27
CA ILE A 66 -1.98 -5.76 10.82
C ILE A 66 -2.41 -4.31 10.50
N VAL A 67 -3.34 -3.73 11.28
CA VAL A 67 -3.78 -2.34 11.08
C VAL A 67 -2.63 -1.35 11.30
N LEU A 68 -1.86 -1.53 12.38
CA LEU A 68 -0.71 -0.65 12.68
C LEU A 68 0.37 -0.73 11.59
N ASP A 69 0.61 -1.91 11.02
CA ASP A 69 1.56 -2.05 9.91
C ASP A 69 1.02 -1.41 8.62
N LEU A 70 -0.29 -1.43 8.42
CA LEU A 70 -0.94 -0.74 7.29
C LEU A 70 -0.79 0.78 7.40
N GLU A 71 -1.02 1.35 8.57
CA GLU A 71 -0.85 2.78 8.81
C GLU A 71 0.61 3.21 8.56
N LYS A 72 1.59 2.47 9.10
CA LYS A 72 3.01 2.76 8.88
C LYS A 72 3.42 2.69 7.42
N GLN A 73 2.94 1.68 6.69
CA GLN A 73 3.29 1.54 5.28
C GLN A 73 2.59 2.61 4.42
N ALA A 74 1.37 3.03 4.79
CA ALA A 74 0.71 4.16 4.14
C ALA A 74 1.54 5.44 4.28
N ASP A 75 2.05 5.75 5.48
CA ASP A 75 2.94 6.90 5.70
C ASP A 75 4.23 6.81 4.87
N HIS A 76 4.80 5.60 4.73
CA HIS A 76 5.95 5.36 3.87
C HIS A 76 5.63 5.69 2.41
N PHE A 77 4.54 5.14 1.86
CA PHE A 77 4.17 5.41 0.46
C PHE A 77 3.89 6.88 0.20
N VAL A 78 3.19 7.57 1.11
CA VAL A 78 2.97 9.03 0.99
C VAL A 78 4.29 9.79 0.98
N THR A 79 5.23 9.43 1.85
CA THR A 79 6.55 10.06 1.89
C THR A 79 7.34 9.82 0.60
N SER A 80 7.31 8.59 0.07
CA SER A 80 7.99 8.25 -1.18
C SER A 80 7.37 8.97 -2.38
N LEU A 81 6.05 9.04 -2.47
CA LEU A 81 5.34 9.76 -3.54
C LEU A 81 5.66 11.26 -3.49
N ASN A 82 5.67 11.86 -2.30
CA ASN A 82 6.06 13.27 -2.14
C ASN A 82 7.51 13.53 -2.56
N ALA A 83 8.42 12.60 -2.27
CA ALA A 83 9.81 12.71 -2.72
C ALA A 83 9.96 12.56 -4.24
N LEU A 84 9.06 11.81 -4.89
CA LEU A 84 8.99 11.69 -6.34
C LEU A 84 8.29 12.87 -7.01
N ASN A 85 7.44 13.62 -6.29
CA ASN A 85 6.78 14.83 -6.77
C ASN A 85 7.57 16.14 -6.50
N ALA A 86 8.63 16.07 -5.69
CA ALA A 86 9.57 17.16 -5.47
C ALA A 86 10.52 17.37 -6.68
#